data_AF-A0A9P8TF44-F1
#
_entry.id   AF-A0A9P8TF44-F1
#
_cell.length_a   1.000
_cell.length_b   1.000
_cell.length_c   1.000
_cell.angle_alpha   90.00
_cell.angle_beta   90.00
_cell.angle_gamma   90.00
#
_symmetry.space_group_name_H-M   'P 1'
#
loop_
_entity.id
_entity.type
_entity.pdbx_description
1 polymer ?
#
loop_
_entity_poly.entity_id
_entity_poly.type
_entity_poly.pdbx_seq_one_letter_code
_entity_poly.pdbx_strand_id
1 'polypeptide(L)'
;MSYLTKAGARFRLDIQNIPKHRLPYFKKLQDNTQPAFIRPQIDYDLHSEGTIPTDFSKLKYLVGDRVIITKGQKQGNICKVSRHVEHGGYVLDENGPTSTVVVPKEFWTEGQKSHVITFPKPVTEDQIRLVAEIEDSQTGQLKTVAVENLEFNGSYFDEDYKKVLPYRSVHGEPDLVIPYPRPEAKEDGPLSTEVGEVRERSFFVESIAKDLIPQEALLTIRNPKSKWRRGKLTRTEVKKLTPPAMPLTDVKKAYLAELQEKALKPTNVITEEMKAFLGEKIIKHEAVKLQQLNEIRQAKKNLNL
;
A
#
# COMPACT_ATOMS: atom_id res chain seq x y z
N MET A 1 -18.40 20.43 -23.57
CA MET A 1 -17.41 21.45 -23.16
C MET A 1 -16.75 21.16 -21.81
N SER A 2 -17.46 20.64 -20.80
CA SER A 2 -16.89 20.37 -19.46
C SER A 2 -15.78 19.31 -19.41
N TYR A 3 -15.77 18.36 -20.36
CA TYR A 3 -14.72 17.33 -20.48
C TYR A 3 -13.41 17.88 -21.09
N LEU A 4 -13.46 19.01 -21.80
CA LEU A 4 -12.29 19.66 -22.40
C LEU A 4 -11.56 20.58 -21.43
N THR A 5 -12.21 21.00 -20.34
CA THR A 5 -11.66 21.97 -19.38
C THR A 5 -11.79 21.51 -17.93
N LYS A 6 -10.78 21.84 -17.11
CA LYS A 6 -10.83 21.66 -15.65
C LYS A 6 -11.40 22.87 -14.91
N ALA A 7 -12.23 23.68 -15.58
CA ALA A 7 -12.88 24.83 -14.96
C ALA A 7 -13.77 24.37 -13.79
N GLY A 8 -13.66 25.06 -12.65
CA GLY A 8 -14.39 24.69 -11.42
C GLY A 8 -13.82 23.47 -10.68
N ALA A 9 -12.54 23.11 -10.89
CA ALA A 9 -11.91 21.96 -10.23
C ALA A 9 -12.10 21.93 -8.71
N ARG A 10 -12.03 23.08 -8.03
CA ARG A 10 -12.27 23.18 -6.57
C ARG A 10 -13.66 22.69 -6.20
N PHE A 11 -14.69 23.17 -6.89
CA PHE A 11 -16.07 22.75 -6.65
C PHE A 11 -16.27 21.24 -6.93
N ARG A 12 -15.62 20.70 -7.97
CA ARG A 12 -15.62 19.26 -8.23
C ARG A 12 -14.96 18.47 -7.10
N LEU A 13 -13.84 18.95 -6.57
CA LEU A 13 -13.18 18.35 -5.42
C LEU A 13 -14.06 18.40 -4.17
N ASP A 14 -14.77 19.50 -3.93
CA ASP A 14 -15.70 19.64 -2.80
C ASP A 14 -16.88 18.65 -2.93
N ILE A 15 -17.34 18.37 -4.16
CA ILE A 15 -18.35 17.33 -4.44
C ILE A 15 -17.80 15.91 -4.30
N GLN A 16 -16.56 15.66 -4.71
CA GLN A 16 -15.93 14.34 -4.55
C GLN A 16 -15.64 14.04 -3.07
N ASN A 17 -15.25 15.06 -2.31
CA ASN A 17 -14.87 14.98 -0.91
C ASN A 17 -15.99 15.48 0.02
N ILE A 18 -17.23 15.03 -0.21
CA ILE A 18 -18.36 15.26 0.70
C ILE A 18 -17.98 14.84 2.14
N PRO A 19 -18.43 15.53 3.20
CA PRO A 19 -18.18 15.04 4.56
C PRO A 19 -18.89 13.70 4.85
N LYS A 20 -18.21 12.75 5.50
CA LYS A 20 -18.73 11.38 5.79
C LYS A 20 -20.14 11.36 6.41
N HIS A 21 -20.46 12.30 7.30
CA HIS A 21 -21.76 12.39 7.95
C HIS A 21 -22.92 12.73 6.99
N ARG A 22 -22.63 13.30 5.81
CA ARG A 22 -23.64 13.63 4.79
C ARG A 22 -23.81 12.55 3.73
N LEU A 23 -22.93 11.54 3.68
CA LEU A 23 -23.00 10.47 2.68
C LEU A 23 -24.36 9.75 2.65
N PRO A 24 -25.00 9.42 3.80
CA PRO A 24 -26.30 8.75 3.76
C PRO A 24 -27.38 9.58 3.05
N TYR A 25 -27.33 10.91 3.17
CA TYR A 25 -28.25 11.81 2.48
C TYR A 25 -28.05 11.75 0.96
N PHE A 26 -26.80 11.81 0.50
CA PHE A 26 -26.48 11.73 -0.94
C PHE A 26 -26.77 10.35 -1.52
N LYS A 27 -26.47 9.27 -0.78
CA LYS A 27 -26.82 7.90 -1.18
C LYS A 27 -28.34 7.75 -1.35
N LYS A 28 -29.12 8.25 -0.40
CA LYS A 28 -30.60 8.27 -0.51
C LYS A 28 -31.09 9.05 -1.73
N LEU A 29 -30.47 10.20 -2.02
CA LEU A 29 -30.81 11.00 -3.20
C LEU A 29 -30.48 10.24 -4.50
N GLN A 30 -29.30 9.60 -4.55
CA GLN A 30 -28.89 8.77 -5.68
C GLN A 30 -29.86 7.59 -5.88
N ASP A 31 -30.21 6.89 -4.80
CA ASP A 31 -31.15 5.79 -4.85
C ASP A 31 -32.51 6.26 -5.40
N ASN A 32 -33.03 7.39 -4.93
CA ASN A 32 -34.33 7.92 -5.36
C ASN A 32 -34.33 8.40 -6.82
N THR A 33 -33.18 8.85 -7.34
CA THR A 33 -33.06 9.37 -8.71
C THR A 33 -32.79 8.28 -9.74
N GLN A 34 -32.15 7.18 -9.34
CA GLN A 34 -31.82 6.07 -10.24
C GLN A 34 -32.95 5.03 -10.29
N PRO A 35 -33.28 4.50 -11.48
CA PRO A 35 -34.23 3.40 -11.60
C PRO A 35 -33.64 2.11 -11.01
N ALA A 36 -34.51 1.21 -10.59
CA ALA A 36 -34.13 -0.01 -9.86
C ALA A 36 -33.13 -0.91 -10.61
N PHE A 37 -33.11 -0.88 -11.95
CA PHE A 37 -32.20 -1.73 -12.74
C PHE A 37 -30.78 -1.15 -12.88
N ILE A 38 -30.61 0.16 -12.62
CA ILE A 38 -29.29 0.83 -12.63
C ILE A 38 -28.74 0.95 -11.21
N ARG A 39 -29.63 1.01 -10.21
CA ARG A 39 -29.23 1.22 -8.82
C ARG A 39 -28.21 0.17 -8.37
N PRO A 40 -27.10 0.58 -7.73
CA PRO A 40 -26.13 -0.36 -7.15
C PRO A 40 -26.80 -1.24 -6.11
N GLN A 41 -26.52 -2.55 -6.17
CA GLN A 41 -27.15 -3.56 -5.30
C GLN A 41 -26.30 -3.94 -4.07
N ILE A 42 -25.08 -3.39 -3.99
CA ILE A 42 -24.15 -3.55 -2.87
C ILE A 42 -24.04 -2.21 -2.15
N ASP A 43 -23.85 -2.27 -0.83
CA ASP A 43 -23.50 -1.11 -0.04
C ASP A 43 -22.04 -0.73 -0.26
N TYR A 44 -21.81 0.50 -0.71
CA TYR A 44 -20.47 1.03 -0.93
C TYR A 44 -20.29 2.39 -0.27
N ASP A 45 -19.02 2.72 -0.01
CA ASP A 45 -18.61 4.05 0.42
C ASP A 45 -18.39 4.93 -0.81
N LEU A 46 -19.08 6.07 -0.86
CA LEU A 46 -18.99 7.07 -1.94
C LEU A 46 -17.59 7.68 -2.07
N HIS A 47 -16.76 7.64 -1.02
CA HIS A 47 -15.37 8.10 -1.08
C HIS A 47 -14.37 7.04 -1.52
N SER A 48 -14.73 5.77 -1.39
CA SER A 48 -13.85 4.72 -1.86
C SER A 48 -13.77 4.84 -3.39
N GLU A 49 -12.56 4.77 -3.95
CA GLU A 49 -12.40 4.92 -5.41
C GLU A 49 -13.13 3.82 -6.19
N GLY A 50 -13.71 2.81 -5.54
CA GLY A 50 -14.61 1.81 -6.12
C GLY A 50 -13.99 0.93 -7.19
N THR A 51 -12.77 1.25 -7.61
CA THR A 51 -12.04 0.56 -8.66
C THR A 51 -11.79 -0.88 -8.25
N ILE A 52 -11.92 -1.77 -9.22
CA ILE A 52 -11.50 -3.15 -9.07
C ILE A 52 -9.98 -3.14 -8.91
N PRO A 53 -9.43 -3.67 -7.81
CA PRO A 53 -7.99 -3.70 -7.60
C PRO A 53 -7.28 -4.37 -8.78
N THR A 54 -6.24 -3.73 -9.30
CA THR A 54 -5.37 -4.35 -10.33
C THR A 54 -4.43 -5.40 -9.76
N ASP A 55 -4.17 -5.32 -8.46
CA ASP A 55 -3.29 -6.23 -7.72
C ASP A 55 -4.03 -7.50 -7.36
N PHE A 56 -3.53 -8.65 -7.83
CA PHE A 56 -4.13 -9.97 -7.58
C PHE A 56 -4.10 -10.39 -6.11
N SER A 57 -3.16 -9.88 -5.32
CA SER A 57 -3.10 -10.15 -3.88
C SER A 57 -4.27 -9.52 -3.09
N LYS A 58 -4.90 -8.47 -3.65
CA LYS A 58 -6.08 -7.84 -3.05
C LYS A 58 -7.38 -8.52 -3.47
N LEU A 59 -7.34 -9.38 -4.49
CA LEU A 59 -8.49 -10.13 -5.00
C LEU A 59 -8.40 -11.57 -4.51
N LYS A 60 -9.26 -11.95 -3.55
CA LYS A 60 -9.31 -13.35 -3.07
C LYS A 60 -9.81 -14.32 -4.14
N TYR A 61 -10.75 -13.86 -4.96
CA TYR A 61 -11.38 -14.63 -6.02
C TYR A 61 -11.17 -13.94 -7.36
N LEU A 62 -10.99 -14.72 -8.41
CA LEU A 62 -10.88 -14.26 -9.80
C LEU A 62 -12.07 -14.72 -10.64
N VAL A 63 -12.27 -14.04 -11.76
CA VAL A 63 -13.16 -14.53 -12.82
C VAL A 63 -12.72 -15.92 -13.23
N GLY A 64 -13.64 -16.88 -13.18
CA GLY A 64 -13.36 -18.28 -13.46
C GLY A 64 -13.35 -19.19 -12.23
N ASP A 65 -13.14 -18.65 -11.04
CA ASP A 65 -13.10 -19.45 -9.82
C ASP A 65 -14.46 -20.06 -9.49
N ARG A 66 -14.44 -21.29 -8.94
CA ARG A 66 -15.61 -21.93 -8.36
C ARG A 66 -15.75 -21.50 -6.92
N VAL A 67 -16.94 -21.03 -6.55
CA VAL A 67 -17.24 -20.53 -5.22
C VAL A 67 -18.58 -21.08 -4.73
N ILE A 68 -18.70 -21.25 -3.42
CA ILE A 68 -19.94 -21.59 -2.75
C ILE A 68 -20.48 -20.36 -2.04
N ILE A 69 -21.80 -20.17 -2.11
CA ILE A 69 -22.48 -19.09 -1.39
C ILE A 69 -22.71 -19.54 0.05
N THR A 70 -22.19 -18.79 1.02
CA THR A 70 -22.33 -19.09 2.45
C THR A 70 -23.47 -18.32 3.11
N LYS A 71 -23.87 -17.17 2.57
CA LYS A 71 -24.90 -16.31 3.16
C LYS A 71 -25.83 -15.77 2.08
N GLY A 72 -27.12 -15.63 2.40
CA GLY A 72 -28.13 -15.03 1.53
C GLY A 72 -29.13 -16.03 0.95
N GLN A 73 -29.87 -15.62 -0.08
CA GLN A 73 -31.03 -16.36 -0.60
C GLN A 73 -30.70 -17.73 -1.22
N LYS A 74 -29.49 -17.87 -1.81
CA LYS A 74 -29.05 -19.10 -2.47
C LYS A 74 -27.84 -19.73 -1.76
N GLN A 75 -27.89 -19.76 -0.42
CA GLN A 75 -26.85 -20.40 0.39
C GLN A 75 -26.71 -21.88 0.06
N GLY A 76 -25.48 -22.37 -0.02
CA GLY A 76 -25.13 -23.76 -0.34
C GLY A 76 -24.90 -24.03 -1.83
N ASN A 77 -25.31 -23.11 -2.72
CA ASN A 77 -25.10 -23.28 -4.15
C ASN A 77 -23.65 -23.04 -4.56
N ILE A 78 -23.14 -23.92 -5.42
CA ILE A 78 -21.83 -23.77 -6.06
C ILE A 78 -22.04 -23.05 -7.40
N CYS A 79 -21.27 -21.97 -7.59
CA CYS A 79 -21.34 -21.10 -8.76
C CYS A 79 -19.92 -20.80 -9.26
N LYS A 80 -19.81 -20.29 -10.48
CA LYS A 80 -18.58 -19.74 -11.02
C LYS A 80 -18.62 -18.21 -10.95
N VAL A 81 -17.49 -17.58 -10.65
CA VAL A 81 -17.37 -16.11 -10.69
C VAL A 81 -17.33 -15.66 -12.14
N SER A 82 -18.32 -14.86 -12.53
CA SER A 82 -18.52 -14.39 -13.90
C SER A 82 -17.77 -13.09 -14.18
N ARG A 83 -17.90 -12.11 -13.26
CA ARG A 83 -17.19 -10.82 -13.35
C ARG A 83 -17.03 -10.16 -11.98
N HIS A 84 -16.01 -9.31 -11.88
CA HIS A 84 -15.85 -8.39 -10.75
C HIS A 84 -16.72 -7.15 -10.95
N VAL A 85 -17.21 -6.60 -9.86
CA VAL A 85 -17.96 -5.35 -9.79
C VAL A 85 -17.17 -4.37 -8.92
N GLU A 86 -17.34 -3.10 -9.21
CA GLU A 86 -16.83 -2.00 -8.38
C GLU A 86 -17.24 -2.19 -6.92
N HIS A 87 -16.42 -1.65 -6.01
CA HIS A 87 -16.59 -1.76 -4.56
C HIS A 87 -16.52 -3.20 -4.00
N GLY A 88 -15.78 -4.10 -4.66
CA GLY A 88 -15.49 -5.44 -4.15
C GLY A 88 -16.64 -6.43 -4.28
N GLY A 89 -17.55 -6.18 -5.22
CA GLY A 89 -18.63 -7.10 -5.56
C GLY A 89 -18.20 -8.17 -6.56
N TYR A 90 -18.86 -9.32 -6.51
CA TYR A 90 -18.68 -10.41 -7.47
C TYR A 90 -20.04 -10.78 -8.07
N VAL A 91 -20.13 -10.86 -9.39
CA VAL A 91 -21.30 -11.44 -10.06
C VAL A 91 -21.02 -12.91 -10.31
N LEU A 92 -21.95 -13.74 -9.87
CA LEU A 92 -21.91 -15.18 -10.07
C LEU A 92 -22.74 -15.56 -11.31
N ASP A 93 -22.44 -16.72 -11.90
CA ASP A 93 -23.19 -17.30 -13.01
C ASP A 93 -24.63 -17.72 -12.59
N GLU A 94 -25.34 -18.45 -13.45
CA GLU A 94 -26.78 -18.75 -13.39
C GLU A 94 -27.32 -19.25 -12.03
N ASN A 95 -26.50 -19.97 -11.26
CA ASN A 95 -26.86 -20.48 -9.93
C ASN A 95 -26.76 -19.44 -8.80
N GLY A 96 -26.25 -18.25 -9.11
CA GLY A 96 -26.07 -17.11 -8.20
C GLY A 96 -27.38 -16.42 -7.82
N PRO A 97 -27.36 -15.54 -6.80
CA PRO A 97 -28.56 -14.80 -6.39
C PRO A 97 -28.99 -13.86 -7.53
N THR A 98 -30.29 -13.77 -7.76
CA THR A 98 -30.89 -12.98 -8.85
C THR A 98 -31.97 -12.06 -8.31
N SER A 99 -32.16 -10.91 -8.94
CA SER A 99 -33.23 -9.96 -8.65
C SER A 99 -34.07 -9.70 -9.89
N THR A 100 -35.40 -9.75 -9.75
CA THR A 100 -36.35 -9.42 -10.82
C THR A 100 -36.58 -7.92 -10.88
N VAL A 101 -36.29 -7.29 -12.02
CA VAL A 101 -36.45 -5.85 -12.22
C VAL A 101 -37.16 -5.56 -13.54
N VAL A 102 -37.90 -4.45 -13.59
CA VAL A 102 -38.55 -3.95 -14.80
C VAL A 102 -37.58 -3.10 -15.60
N VAL A 103 -37.42 -3.42 -16.88
CA VAL A 103 -36.45 -2.78 -17.78
C VAL A 103 -37.11 -2.17 -19.02
N PRO A 104 -36.73 -0.95 -19.42
CA PRO A 104 -37.17 -0.32 -20.67
C PRO A 104 -36.76 -1.11 -21.91
N LYS A 105 -37.49 -0.96 -23.02
CA LYS A 105 -37.20 -1.67 -24.29
C LYS A 105 -35.82 -1.38 -24.87
N GLU A 106 -35.25 -0.22 -24.55
CA GLU A 106 -33.91 0.18 -24.99
C GLU A 106 -32.80 -0.75 -24.48
N PHE A 107 -33.03 -1.43 -23.35
CA PHE A 107 -32.09 -2.36 -22.73
C PHE A 107 -32.53 -3.82 -22.91
N TRP A 108 -33.44 -4.11 -23.84
CA TRP A 108 -33.86 -5.48 -24.10
C TRP A 108 -32.79 -6.28 -24.82
N THR A 109 -32.67 -7.53 -24.44
CA THR A 109 -31.90 -8.51 -25.19
C THR A 109 -32.76 -9.10 -26.32
N GLU A 110 -32.11 -9.55 -27.39
CA GLU A 110 -32.81 -10.17 -28.51
C GLU A 110 -33.60 -11.40 -28.03
N GLY A 111 -34.88 -11.50 -28.41
CA GLY A 111 -35.76 -12.60 -28.01
C GLY A 111 -36.52 -12.40 -26.69
N GLN A 112 -36.33 -11.27 -26.00
CA GLN A 112 -37.07 -10.96 -24.78
C GLN A 112 -38.55 -10.59 -25.07
N LYS A 113 -39.49 -11.18 -24.32
CA LYS A 113 -40.94 -10.95 -24.48
C LYS A 113 -41.56 -10.02 -23.43
N SER A 114 -41.04 -10.04 -22.20
CA SER A 114 -41.60 -9.31 -21.04
C SER A 114 -40.69 -8.16 -20.61
N HIS A 115 -41.27 -7.10 -20.03
CA HIS A 115 -40.51 -6.02 -19.40
C HIS A 115 -39.81 -6.43 -18.11
N VAL A 116 -40.26 -7.52 -17.47
CA VAL A 116 -39.64 -8.07 -16.26
C VAL A 116 -38.52 -9.01 -16.68
N ILE A 117 -37.31 -8.75 -16.18
CA ILE A 117 -36.09 -9.55 -16.39
C ILE A 117 -35.49 -9.90 -15.03
N THR A 118 -34.87 -11.07 -14.93
CA THR A 118 -34.00 -11.45 -13.81
C THR A 118 -32.55 -11.05 -14.09
N PHE A 119 -31.99 -10.15 -13.27
CA PHE A 119 -30.57 -9.82 -13.30
C PHE A 119 -29.80 -10.54 -12.18
N PRO A 120 -28.54 -10.94 -12.41
CA PRO A 120 -27.72 -11.48 -11.34
C PRO A 120 -27.37 -10.36 -10.36
N LYS A 121 -27.56 -10.65 -9.07
CA LYS A 121 -27.23 -9.75 -7.97
C LYS A 121 -25.78 -9.98 -7.56
N PRO A 122 -24.96 -8.91 -7.49
CA PRO A 122 -23.59 -9.06 -7.03
C PRO A 122 -23.56 -9.38 -5.53
N VAL A 123 -22.60 -10.20 -5.14
CA VAL A 123 -22.34 -10.65 -3.77
C VAL A 123 -21.03 -10.10 -3.26
N THR A 124 -20.90 -9.92 -1.95
CA THR A 124 -19.65 -9.46 -1.32
C THR A 124 -18.75 -10.66 -0.99
N GLU A 125 -17.48 -10.38 -0.74
CA GLU A 125 -16.47 -11.37 -0.36
C GLU A 125 -16.91 -12.25 0.83
N ASP A 126 -17.55 -11.66 1.84
CA ASP A 126 -18.00 -12.35 3.06
C ASP A 126 -19.12 -13.38 2.82
N GLN A 127 -19.79 -13.31 1.66
CA GLN A 127 -20.92 -14.16 1.30
C GLN A 127 -20.51 -15.37 0.48
N ILE A 128 -19.24 -15.45 0.05
CA ILE A 128 -18.73 -16.51 -0.81
C ILE A 128 -17.45 -17.11 -0.23
N ARG A 129 -17.21 -18.38 -0.55
CA ARG A 129 -15.99 -19.13 -0.22
C ARG A 129 -15.52 -19.89 -1.43
N LEU A 130 -14.21 -20.06 -1.59
CA LEU A 130 -13.65 -20.79 -2.73
C LEU A 130 -13.94 -22.29 -2.60
N VAL A 131 -14.19 -22.94 -3.73
CA VAL A 131 -14.40 -24.39 -3.81
C VAL A 131 -13.27 -24.99 -4.62
N ALA A 132 -12.60 -25.98 -4.05
CA ALA A 132 -11.54 -26.73 -4.70
C ALA A 132 -11.87 -28.22 -4.71
N GLU A 133 -11.36 -28.93 -5.70
CA GLU A 133 -11.36 -30.39 -5.72
C GLU A 133 -10.02 -30.85 -5.17
N ILE A 134 -10.07 -31.55 -4.04
CA ILE A 134 -8.88 -32.03 -3.32
C ILE A 134 -8.96 -33.56 -3.28
N GLU A 135 -7.82 -34.21 -3.51
CA GLU A 135 -7.69 -35.65 -3.33
C GLU A 135 -7.59 -35.97 -1.84
N ASP A 136 -8.48 -36.84 -1.35
CA ASP A 136 -8.41 -37.32 0.01
C ASP A 136 -7.24 -38.31 0.17
N SER A 137 -6.32 -38.01 1.07
CA SER A 137 -5.09 -38.80 1.30
C SER A 137 -5.37 -40.24 1.71
N GLN A 138 -6.55 -40.52 2.30
CA GLN A 138 -6.91 -41.87 2.76
C GLN A 138 -7.63 -42.70 1.70
N THR A 139 -8.47 -42.06 0.87
CA THR A 139 -9.35 -42.77 -0.08
C THR A 139 -8.93 -42.63 -1.53
N GLY A 140 -8.05 -41.66 -1.83
CA GLY A 140 -7.63 -41.33 -3.20
C GLY A 140 -8.76 -40.78 -4.08
N GLN A 141 -9.93 -40.49 -3.51
CA GLN A 141 -11.06 -39.94 -4.24
C GLN A 141 -11.03 -38.42 -4.21
N LEU A 142 -11.39 -37.81 -5.35
CA LEU A 142 -11.58 -36.36 -5.46
C LEU A 142 -12.83 -35.95 -4.68
N LYS A 143 -12.65 -35.10 -3.67
CA LYS A 143 -13.73 -34.50 -2.90
C LYS A 143 -13.80 -33.02 -3.20
N THR A 144 -15.02 -32.53 -3.40
CA THR A 144 -15.29 -31.09 -3.52
C THR A 144 -15.34 -30.48 -2.13
N VAL A 145 -14.38 -29.61 -1.81
CA VAL A 145 -14.21 -29.01 -0.48
C VAL A 145 -14.38 -27.49 -0.59
N ALA A 146 -15.08 -26.91 0.38
CA ALA A 146 -15.16 -25.46 0.56
C ALA A 146 -14.00 -24.98 1.43
N VAL A 147 -13.28 -23.98 0.96
CA VAL A 147 -12.10 -23.41 1.62
C VAL A 147 -12.55 -22.26 2.51
N GLU A 148 -12.25 -22.34 3.81
CA GLU A 148 -12.67 -21.32 4.75
C GLU A 148 -11.91 -20.00 4.51
N ASN A 149 -10.58 -20.01 4.61
CA ASN A 149 -9.76 -18.81 4.40
C ASN A 149 -8.56 -19.13 3.50
N LEU A 150 -8.16 -18.13 2.72
CA LEU A 150 -6.99 -18.17 1.84
C LEU A 150 -5.88 -17.32 2.41
N GLU A 151 -4.65 -17.83 2.31
CA GLU A 151 -3.42 -17.10 2.55
C GLU A 151 -2.63 -16.95 1.25
N PHE A 152 -1.86 -15.88 1.15
CA PHE A 152 -1.02 -15.59 0.00
C PHE A 152 0.45 -15.75 0.38
N ASN A 153 1.02 -16.91 0.06
CA ASN A 153 2.37 -17.30 0.50
C ASN A 153 3.30 -17.44 -0.71
N GLY A 154 4.24 -16.50 -0.89
CA GLY A 154 5.15 -16.49 -2.03
C GLY A 154 4.48 -16.04 -3.34
N SER A 155 5.22 -16.09 -4.45
CA SER A 155 4.74 -15.66 -5.77
C SER A 155 5.48 -16.36 -6.90
N TYR A 156 4.81 -16.51 -8.05
CA TYR A 156 5.34 -17.10 -9.27
C TYR A 156 4.92 -16.30 -10.49
N PHE A 157 5.66 -16.45 -11.60
CA PHE A 157 5.23 -15.89 -12.87
C PHE A 157 4.30 -16.88 -13.57
N ASP A 158 3.09 -16.43 -13.88
CA ASP A 158 2.09 -17.22 -14.58
C ASP A 158 2.09 -16.85 -16.07
N GLU A 159 2.23 -17.86 -16.94
CA GLU A 159 2.33 -17.67 -18.38
C GLU A 159 1.00 -17.26 -19.02
N ASP A 160 -0.12 -17.79 -18.52
CA ASP A 160 -1.45 -17.51 -19.05
C ASP A 160 -1.89 -16.08 -18.72
N TYR A 161 -1.64 -15.65 -17.47
CA TYR A 161 -1.91 -14.29 -17.03
C TYR A 161 -0.83 -13.29 -17.44
N LYS A 162 0.35 -13.76 -17.84
CA LYS A 162 1.55 -12.95 -18.15
C LYS A 162 1.91 -11.99 -17.01
N LYS A 163 1.72 -12.43 -15.76
CA LYS A 163 1.87 -11.63 -14.53
C LYS A 163 2.48 -12.45 -13.42
N VAL A 164 3.14 -11.75 -12.47
CA VAL A 164 3.57 -12.38 -11.21
C VAL A 164 2.36 -12.48 -10.29
N LEU A 165 1.94 -13.70 -9.99
CA LEU A 165 0.80 -14.04 -9.15
C LEU A 165 1.27 -14.63 -7.80
N PRO A 166 0.61 -14.33 -6.68
CA PRO A 166 0.91 -14.96 -5.41
C PRO A 166 0.35 -16.39 -5.35
N TYR A 167 0.99 -17.33 -4.64
CA TYR A 167 0.32 -18.63 -4.43
C TYR A 167 -0.84 -18.48 -3.45
N ARG A 168 -1.98 -19.08 -3.77
CA ARG A 168 -3.14 -19.15 -2.86
C ARG A 168 -3.07 -20.44 -2.07
N SER A 169 -2.68 -20.38 -0.80
CA SER A 169 -2.69 -21.56 0.08
C SER A 169 -3.91 -21.52 1.00
N VAL A 170 -4.36 -22.69 1.45
CA VAL A 170 -5.39 -22.77 2.48
C VAL A 170 -4.80 -22.31 3.82
N HIS A 171 -5.56 -21.52 4.58
CA HIS A 171 -5.12 -21.04 5.87
C HIS A 171 -4.80 -22.21 6.82
N GLY A 172 -3.58 -22.22 7.36
CA GLY A 172 -3.07 -23.28 8.24
C GLY A 172 -2.33 -24.42 7.53
N GLU A 173 -2.56 -24.63 6.23
CA GLU A 173 -1.89 -25.64 5.42
C GLU A 173 -1.21 -24.99 4.20
N PRO A 174 0.03 -24.50 4.35
CA PRO A 174 0.71 -23.76 3.29
C PRO A 174 1.04 -24.62 2.07
N ASP A 175 1.14 -25.94 2.25
CA ASP A 175 1.44 -26.91 1.19
C ASP A 175 0.26 -27.11 0.25
N LEU A 176 -0.98 -26.87 0.71
CA LEU A 176 -2.18 -27.03 -0.09
C LEU A 176 -2.46 -25.75 -0.89
N VAL A 177 -1.85 -25.69 -2.07
CA VAL A 177 -1.96 -24.55 -2.99
C VAL A 177 -3.10 -24.75 -3.98
N ILE A 178 -3.95 -23.75 -4.09
CA ILE A 178 -5.09 -23.69 -4.99
C ILE A 178 -4.69 -22.86 -6.22
N PRO A 179 -4.65 -23.48 -7.42
CA PRO A 179 -4.25 -22.79 -8.63
C PRO A 179 -5.26 -21.70 -9.02
N TYR A 180 -4.81 -20.69 -9.75
CA TYR A 180 -5.70 -19.71 -10.36
C TYR A 180 -6.48 -20.33 -11.53
N PRO A 181 -7.68 -19.82 -11.85
CA PRO A 181 -8.44 -20.30 -13.00
C PRO A 181 -7.74 -19.85 -14.28
N ARG A 182 -7.75 -20.67 -15.33
CA ARG A 182 -7.14 -20.26 -16.60
C ARG A 182 -8.00 -19.18 -17.28
N PRO A 183 -7.43 -18.03 -17.66
CA PRO A 183 -8.15 -17.00 -18.39
C PRO A 183 -8.49 -17.47 -19.81
N GLU A 184 -9.54 -16.90 -20.39
CA GLU A 184 -9.85 -17.12 -21.80
C GLU A 184 -8.79 -16.47 -22.68
N ALA A 185 -8.33 -17.21 -23.69
CA ALA A 185 -7.36 -16.71 -24.65
C ALA A 185 -7.95 -15.52 -25.41
N LYS A 186 -7.27 -14.37 -25.34
CA LYS A 186 -7.65 -13.18 -26.10
C LYS A 186 -6.91 -13.20 -27.43
N GLU A 187 -7.67 -13.07 -28.50
CA GLU A 187 -7.10 -12.85 -29.83
C GLU A 187 -6.45 -11.45 -29.91
N ASP A 188 -5.40 -11.34 -30.72
CA ASP A 188 -4.71 -10.08 -30.92
C ASP A 188 -5.59 -9.10 -31.68
N GLY A 189 -5.68 -7.87 -31.17
CA GLY A 189 -6.46 -6.80 -31.80
C GLY A 189 -5.75 -6.18 -33.00
N PRO A 190 -6.44 -5.39 -33.83
CA PRO A 190 -5.86 -4.75 -35.01
C PRO A 190 -4.78 -3.69 -34.69
N LEU A 191 -4.72 -3.23 -33.43
CA LEU A 191 -3.72 -2.29 -32.93
C LEU A 191 -2.63 -2.98 -32.09
N SER A 192 -2.68 -4.32 -31.99
CA SER A 192 -1.62 -5.09 -31.34
C SER A 192 -0.38 -5.15 -32.22
N THR A 193 0.79 -5.15 -31.59
CA THR A 193 2.08 -5.37 -32.25
C THR A 193 2.45 -6.84 -32.18
N GLU A 194 3.11 -7.35 -33.22
CA GLU A 194 3.57 -8.74 -33.21
C GLU A 194 4.69 -8.95 -32.19
N VAL A 195 4.74 -10.15 -31.60
CA VAL A 195 5.71 -10.48 -30.54
C VAL A 195 7.16 -10.35 -31.03
N GLY A 196 7.41 -10.63 -32.31
CA GLY A 196 8.73 -10.47 -32.94
C GLY A 196 9.22 -9.03 -32.91
N GLU A 197 8.39 -8.09 -33.38
CA GLU A 197 8.71 -6.66 -33.43
C GLU A 197 8.93 -6.07 -32.04
N VAL A 198 8.12 -6.46 -31.06
CA VAL A 198 8.26 -5.97 -29.67
C VAL A 198 9.56 -6.45 -29.02
N ARG A 199 10.02 -7.65 -29.34
CA ARG A 199 11.26 -8.21 -28.81
C ARG A 199 12.51 -7.70 -29.52
N GLU A 200 12.34 -7.07 -30.69
CA GLU A 200 13.45 -6.50 -31.42
C GLU A 200 14.02 -5.29 -30.66
N ARG A 201 15.30 -5.38 -30.29
CA ARG A 201 15.99 -4.29 -29.62
C ARG A 201 16.50 -3.28 -30.63
N SER A 202 15.75 -2.21 -30.84
CA SER A 202 16.12 -1.13 -31.76
C SER A 202 17.16 -0.15 -31.21
N PHE A 203 17.37 -0.11 -29.89
CA PHE A 203 18.21 0.89 -29.25
C PHE A 203 19.32 0.31 -28.37
N PHE A 204 20.54 0.83 -28.58
CA PHE A 204 21.73 0.54 -27.79
C PHE A 204 22.41 1.84 -27.36
N VAL A 205 23.06 1.83 -26.19
CA VAL A 205 23.83 2.99 -25.72
C VAL A 205 25.20 2.96 -26.40
N GLU A 206 25.33 3.70 -27.51
CA GLU A 206 26.52 3.67 -28.37
C GLU A 206 27.61 4.67 -27.96
N SER A 207 27.21 5.86 -27.49
CA SER A 207 28.13 6.98 -27.27
C SER A 207 27.88 7.67 -25.94
N ILE A 208 28.97 8.04 -25.27
CA ILE A 208 28.96 8.93 -24.10
C ILE A 208 29.08 10.39 -24.53
N ALA A 209 29.71 10.64 -25.69
CA ALA A 209 30.02 11.99 -26.17
C ALA A 209 28.85 12.64 -26.92
N LYS A 210 28.01 11.85 -27.59
CA LYS A 210 26.86 12.34 -28.34
C LYS A 210 25.56 12.02 -27.60
N ASP A 211 24.75 13.04 -27.36
CA ASP A 211 23.41 12.86 -26.81
C ASP A 211 22.53 12.07 -27.79
N LEU A 212 21.75 11.13 -27.24
CA LEU A 212 20.86 10.24 -27.98
C LEU A 212 19.64 10.97 -28.55
N ILE A 213 19.25 12.05 -27.88
CA ILE A 213 18.08 12.86 -28.20
C ILE A 213 18.58 14.23 -28.65
N PRO A 214 18.09 14.78 -29.78
CA PRO A 214 18.48 16.10 -30.23
C PRO A 214 18.12 17.17 -29.18
N GLN A 215 19.00 18.17 -29.02
CA GLN A 215 18.83 19.21 -28.01
C GLN A 215 17.52 19.98 -28.15
N GLU A 216 17.03 20.15 -29.38
CA GLU A 216 15.75 20.81 -29.70
C GLU A 216 14.54 20.07 -29.10
N ALA A 217 14.58 18.73 -29.07
CA ALA A 217 13.51 17.91 -28.48
C ALA A 217 13.50 17.93 -26.95
N LEU A 218 14.55 18.43 -26.29
CA LEU A 218 14.56 18.50 -24.83
C LEU A 218 13.49 19.45 -24.27
N LEU A 219 13.04 20.43 -25.06
CA LEU A 219 11.98 21.36 -24.64
C LEU A 219 10.60 20.71 -24.56
N THR A 220 10.34 19.67 -25.38
CA THR A 220 9.08 18.92 -25.35
C THR A 220 9.09 17.84 -24.28
N ILE A 221 10.24 17.21 -24.05
CA ILE A 221 10.40 16.13 -23.06
C ILE A 221 10.37 16.67 -21.63
N ARG A 222 10.99 17.84 -21.39
CA ARG A 222 11.11 18.42 -20.05
C ARG A 222 10.89 19.93 -20.04
N ASN A 223 10.34 20.44 -18.95
CA ASN A 223 10.24 21.89 -18.73
C ASN A 223 11.62 22.46 -18.33
N PRO A 224 12.26 23.30 -19.17
CA PRO A 224 13.58 23.89 -18.85
C PRO A 224 13.53 24.86 -17.67
N LYS A 225 12.39 25.52 -17.45
CA LYS A 225 12.17 26.56 -16.42
C LYS A 225 11.37 26.02 -15.23
N SER A 226 11.58 24.75 -14.89
CA SER A 226 10.91 24.14 -13.73
C SER A 226 11.35 24.83 -12.43
N LYS A 227 10.37 25.38 -11.68
CA LYS A 227 10.61 25.97 -10.34
C LYS A 227 11.22 25.00 -9.33
N TRP A 228 11.07 23.70 -9.56
CA TRP A 228 11.58 22.65 -8.68
C TRP A 228 13.06 22.35 -8.94
N ARG A 229 13.62 22.82 -10.07
CA ARG A 229 15.04 22.68 -10.39
C ARG A 229 15.84 23.75 -9.65
N ARG A 230 16.15 23.48 -8.37
CA ARG A 230 17.05 24.31 -7.57
C ARG A 230 18.51 23.99 -7.96
N GLY A 231 19.25 25.00 -8.39
CA GLY A 231 20.69 24.87 -8.66
C GLY A 231 21.49 24.57 -7.39
N LYS A 232 22.73 24.09 -7.55
CA LYS A 232 23.68 24.00 -6.44
C LYS A 232 24.39 25.33 -6.29
N LEU A 233 24.53 25.81 -5.06
CA LEU A 233 25.27 27.04 -4.78
C LEU A 233 26.75 26.85 -5.14
N THR A 234 27.27 27.77 -5.95
CA THR A 234 28.69 27.82 -6.29
C THR A 234 29.49 28.51 -5.17
N ARG A 235 30.80 28.24 -5.08
CA ARG A 235 31.68 28.91 -4.08
C ARG A 235 31.60 30.43 -4.15
N THR A 236 31.48 30.99 -5.35
CA THR A 236 31.32 32.43 -5.60
C THR A 236 29.99 32.95 -5.07
N GLU A 237 28.90 32.22 -5.27
CA GLU A 237 27.58 32.57 -4.72
C GLU A 237 27.59 32.47 -3.19
N VAL A 238 28.23 31.44 -2.62
CA VAL A 238 28.41 31.32 -1.17
C VAL A 238 29.21 32.50 -0.63
N LYS A 239 30.30 32.90 -1.30
CA LYS A 239 31.09 34.08 -0.89
C LYS A 239 30.30 35.39 -1.00
N LYS A 240 29.39 35.52 -1.97
CA LYS A 240 28.50 36.68 -2.08
C LYS A 240 27.41 36.68 -1.01
N LEU A 241 26.90 35.50 -0.66
CA LEU A 241 25.88 35.29 0.36
C LEU A 241 26.44 35.51 1.77
N THR A 242 27.70 35.13 1.98
CA THR A 242 28.37 35.25 3.28
C THR A 242 28.96 36.65 3.45
N PRO A 243 28.54 37.40 4.49
CA PRO A 243 29.14 38.69 4.76
C PRO A 243 30.62 38.51 5.17
N PRO A 244 31.49 39.49 4.88
CA PRO A 244 32.87 39.44 5.33
C PRO A 244 32.92 39.47 6.86
N ALA A 245 33.83 38.67 7.44
CA ALA A 245 34.07 38.69 8.87
C ALA A 245 34.63 40.05 9.31
N MET A 246 34.10 40.59 10.41
CA MET A 246 34.61 41.84 10.99
C MET A 246 36.06 41.62 11.46
N PRO A 247 36.97 42.59 11.21
CA PRO A 247 38.31 42.51 11.77
C PRO A 247 38.24 42.50 13.31
N LEU A 248 39.10 41.69 13.93
CA LEU A 248 39.16 41.59 15.39
C LEU A 248 39.73 42.88 15.98
N THR A 249 39.15 43.35 17.08
CA THR A 249 39.69 44.47 17.88
C THR A 249 40.97 44.05 18.60
N ASP A 250 41.83 45.01 18.93
CA ASP A 250 43.14 44.70 19.52
C ASP A 250 43.02 44.04 20.90
N VAL A 251 42.02 44.42 21.69
CA VAL A 251 41.69 43.74 22.96
C VAL A 251 41.32 42.27 22.72
N LYS A 252 40.54 41.98 21.67
CA LYS A 252 40.13 40.62 21.34
C LYS A 252 41.28 39.80 20.77
N LYS A 253 42.19 40.41 20.02
CA LYS A 253 43.45 39.76 19.58
C LYS A 253 44.33 39.42 20.77
N ALA A 254 44.51 40.35 21.71
CA ALA A 254 45.28 40.13 22.94
C ALA A 254 44.67 38.99 23.77
N TYR A 255 43.34 38.99 23.94
CA TYR A 255 42.63 37.90 24.61
C TYR A 255 42.78 36.54 23.90
N LEU A 256 42.77 36.51 22.55
CA LEU A 256 43.03 35.28 21.80
C LEU A 256 44.47 34.80 21.96
N ALA A 257 45.45 35.71 22.03
CA ALA A 257 46.84 35.36 22.33
C ALA A 257 46.97 34.78 23.74
N GLU A 258 46.32 35.38 24.75
CA GLU A 258 46.27 34.82 26.10
C GLU A 258 45.61 33.44 26.15
N LEU A 259 44.55 33.22 25.36
CA LEU A 259 43.90 31.91 25.25
C LEU A 259 44.82 30.88 24.58
N GLN A 260 45.56 31.27 23.55
CA GLN A 260 46.56 30.40 22.93
C GLN A 260 47.68 30.05 23.91
N GLU A 261 48.20 31.02 24.67
CA GLU A 261 49.20 30.78 25.71
C GLU A 261 48.66 29.88 26.83
N LYS A 262 47.40 30.06 27.23
CA LYS A 262 46.73 29.19 28.20
C LYS A 262 46.52 27.78 27.66
N ALA A 263 46.22 27.63 26.36
CA ALA A 263 46.04 26.32 25.73
C ALA A 263 47.36 25.57 25.56
N LEU A 264 48.48 26.28 25.42
CA LEU A 264 49.83 25.68 25.40
C LEU A 264 50.27 25.22 26.79
N LYS A 265 49.73 25.80 27.86
CA LYS A 265 49.98 25.29 29.22
C LYS A 265 49.39 23.89 29.33
N PRO A 266 50.14 22.92 29.88
CA PRO A 266 49.63 21.57 30.05
C PRO A 266 48.39 21.64 30.95
N THR A 267 47.30 21.02 30.49
CA THR A 267 46.12 20.88 31.33
C THR A 267 46.48 19.93 32.48
N ASN A 268 46.03 20.27 33.69
CA ASN A 268 46.25 19.42 34.85
C ASN A 268 45.40 18.16 34.70
N VAL A 269 46.00 17.10 34.16
CA VAL A 269 45.39 15.77 34.11
C VAL A 269 45.59 15.11 35.47
N ILE A 270 44.52 14.53 36.02
CA ILE A 270 44.59 13.82 37.31
C ILE A 270 45.52 12.61 37.15
N THR A 271 46.63 12.62 37.88
CA THR A 271 47.62 11.54 37.87
C THR A 271 47.05 10.26 38.47
N GLU A 272 47.63 9.11 38.11
CA GLU A 272 47.18 7.82 38.64
C GLU A 272 47.34 7.73 40.16
N GLU A 273 48.38 8.34 40.71
CA GLU A 273 48.59 8.47 42.16
C GLU A 273 47.45 9.25 42.85
N MET A 274 46.99 10.35 42.24
CA MET A 274 45.85 11.10 42.75
C MET A 274 44.55 10.29 42.66
N LYS A 275 44.37 9.50 41.59
CA LYS A 275 43.21 8.61 41.46
C LYS A 275 43.24 7.50 42.51
N ALA A 276 44.40 6.90 42.77
CA ALA A 276 44.57 5.89 43.81
C ALA A 276 44.27 6.47 45.20
N PHE A 277 44.80 7.66 45.50
CA PHE A 277 44.52 8.36 46.76
C PHE A 277 43.03 8.70 46.93
N LEU A 278 42.38 9.20 45.87
CA LEU A 278 40.94 9.46 45.87
C LEU A 278 40.15 8.15 46.05
N GLY A 279 40.56 7.08 45.38
CA GLY A 279 39.97 5.74 45.50
C GLY A 279 40.07 5.18 46.92
N GLU A 280 41.22 5.28 47.56
CA GLU A 280 41.39 4.87 48.97
C GLU A 280 40.48 5.65 49.92
N LYS A 281 40.36 6.97 49.73
CA LYS A 281 39.46 7.79 50.55
C LYS A 281 38.00 7.40 50.36
N ILE A 282 37.60 7.08 49.13
CA ILE A 282 36.24 6.60 48.82
C ILE A 282 35.98 5.28 49.55
N ILE A 283 36.89 4.30 49.42
CA ILE A 283 36.76 2.99 50.09
C ILE A 283 36.70 3.14 51.61
N LYS A 284 37.58 3.96 52.20
CA LYS A 284 37.57 4.25 53.64
C LYS A 284 36.22 4.83 54.07
N HIS A 285 35.68 5.78 53.32
CA HIS A 285 34.38 6.39 53.60
C HIS A 285 33.21 5.39 53.43
N GLU A 286 33.25 4.52 52.42
CA GLU A 286 32.26 3.45 52.23
C GLU A 286 32.29 2.44 53.37
N ALA A 287 33.48 2.05 53.84
CA ALA A 287 33.63 1.15 54.98
C ALA A 287 33.01 1.74 56.27
N VAL A 288 33.25 3.02 56.55
CA VAL A 288 32.61 3.72 57.68
C VAL A 288 31.08 3.72 57.52
N LYS A 289 30.56 4.01 56.33
CA LYS A 289 29.11 3.97 56.08
C LYS A 289 28.51 2.57 56.24
N LEU A 290 29.20 1.52 55.80
CA LEU A 290 28.75 0.14 55.96
C LEU A 290 28.72 -0.29 57.44
N GLN A 291 29.71 0.12 58.23
CA GLN A 291 29.72 -0.09 59.68
C GLN A 291 28.52 0.57 60.34
N GLN A 292 28.26 1.85 60.02
CA GLN A 292 27.08 2.57 60.51
C GLN A 292 25.77 1.86 60.10
N LEU A 293 25.66 1.38 58.86
CA LEU A 293 24.49 0.63 58.39
C LEU A 293 24.31 -0.71 59.15
N ASN A 294 25.39 -1.42 59.43
CA ASN A 294 25.36 -2.68 60.16
C ASN A 294 25.01 -2.46 61.64
N GLU A 295 25.52 -1.41 62.28
CA GLU A 295 25.12 -0.99 63.62
C GLU A 295 23.64 -0.66 63.69
N ILE A 296 23.13 0.11 62.72
CA ILE A 296 21.70 0.40 62.58
C ILE A 296 20.89 -0.90 62.41
N ARG A 297 21.39 -1.85 61.63
CA ARG A 297 20.73 -3.15 61.39
C ARG A 297 20.72 -4.04 62.63
N GLN A 298 21.80 -4.07 63.40
CA GLN A 298 21.90 -4.80 64.67
C GLN A 298 21.01 -4.16 65.75
N ALA A 299 21.01 -2.83 65.86
CA ALA A 299 20.10 -2.11 66.76
C ALA A 299 18.63 -2.43 66.46
N LYS A 300 18.25 -2.47 65.16
CA LYS A 300 16.91 -2.91 64.74
C LYS A 300 16.61 -4.38 65.09
N LYS A 301 17.61 -5.27 65.02
CA LYS A 301 17.43 -6.70 65.33
C LYS A 301 17.27 -6.94 66.84
N ASN A 302 18.01 -6.20 67.67
CA ASN A 302 17.90 -6.24 69.13
C ASN A 302 16.63 -5.59 69.67
N LEU A 303 15.97 -4.71 68.89
CA LEU A 303 14.66 -4.13 69.21
C LEU A 303 13.47 -5.07 68.89
N ASN A 304 13.71 -6.15 68.15
CA ASN A 304 12.69 -7.10 67.69
C ASN A 304 12.80 -8.49 68.35
N LEU A 305 13.59 -8.62 69.41
CA LEU A 305 13.65 -9.75 70.35
C LEU A 305 13.24 -9.25 71.74
#